data_AF-A0AAW0S3W5-F1
#
_entry.id   AF-A0AAW0S3W5-F1
#
_cell.length_a   1.000
_cell.length_b   1.000
_cell.length_c   1.000
_cell.angle_alpha   90.00
_cell.angle_beta   90.00
_cell.angle_gamma   90.00
#
_symmetry.space_group_name_H-M   'P 1'
#
loop_
_entity.id
_entity.type
_entity.pdbx_description
1 polymer ?
#
loop_
_entity_poly.entity_id
_entity_poly.type
_entity_poly.pdbx_seq_one_letter_code
_entity_poly.pdbx_strand_id
1 'polypeptide(L)'
;MKINHVLRALLCIQQVSGRVAASDDTSLANVEDELPGESCSLSAKRSNIAGRDTEADLDDDCDEMLNELSESDKGIDEADLAKLKLGDYSDIVCDLMLLSVVARFGNYIKPVLGRRDGANKNDCEKAREIVLANGRPLAEVFWVRVDNIDDENPGDLYGSITATDVQGKEVIYKKARGDSEEIRPREQVFLTGPHRAISAAGAFTIDVDLTDRDGDASPDDQVSFGRASWTPSDSHNVLHEARITGRYGYATVAYVVMDKAAQADIEVILINGDEENPADIFGTITASTRFGQRRLFNKADDAHIEIRPGQKLPLQRSTLAVPMDDKLVFDVNVWDHDADWSPNDQVAKGKVELVPQVGTSIKRVVTGEFGKIQIRVTWS
;
A
#
# COMPACT_ATOMS: atom_id res chain seq x y z
N MET A 1 -13.91 -36.79 -8.44
CA MET A 1 -13.64 -36.17 -9.76
C MET A 1 -13.77 -34.64 -9.74
N LYS A 2 -14.70 -34.05 -8.96
CA LYS A 2 -14.99 -32.60 -8.90
C LYS A 2 -13.92 -31.68 -8.26
N ILE A 3 -13.09 -32.17 -7.34
CA ILE A 3 -12.00 -31.39 -6.72
C ILE A 3 -10.85 -31.10 -7.70
N ASN A 4 -10.67 -31.95 -8.73
CA ASN A 4 -9.57 -31.80 -9.67
C ASN A 4 -9.76 -30.65 -10.68
N HIS A 5 -11.01 -30.28 -11.00
CA HIS A 5 -11.28 -29.21 -11.97
C HIS A 5 -11.10 -27.83 -11.32
N VAL A 6 -11.56 -27.68 -10.08
CA VAL A 6 -11.40 -26.43 -9.31
C VAL A 6 -9.94 -26.19 -8.91
N LEU A 7 -9.19 -27.24 -8.56
CA LEU A 7 -7.76 -27.13 -8.27
C LEU A 7 -6.96 -26.76 -9.53
N ARG A 8 -7.38 -27.22 -10.72
CA ARG A 8 -6.80 -26.83 -12.02
C ARG A 8 -7.11 -25.38 -12.36
N ALA A 9 -8.33 -24.89 -12.09
CA ALA A 9 -8.69 -23.49 -12.33
C ALA A 9 -7.87 -22.52 -11.46
N LEU A 10 -7.65 -22.87 -10.20
CA LEU A 10 -6.80 -22.10 -9.29
C LEU A 10 -5.31 -22.12 -9.69
N LEU A 11 -4.82 -23.24 -10.23
CA LEU A 11 -3.48 -23.33 -10.80
C LEU A 11 -3.35 -22.51 -12.10
N CYS A 12 -4.39 -22.46 -12.95
CA CYS A 12 -4.48 -21.57 -14.12
C CYS A 12 -4.36 -20.10 -13.68
N ILE A 13 -5.17 -19.67 -12.70
CA ILE A 13 -5.17 -18.27 -12.22
C ILE A 13 -3.80 -17.87 -11.62
N GLN A 14 -3.13 -18.78 -10.91
CA GLN A 14 -1.78 -18.54 -10.38
C GLN A 14 -0.70 -18.53 -11.47
N GLN A 15 -0.81 -19.36 -12.52
CA GLN A 15 0.15 -19.40 -13.63
C GLN A 15 -0.02 -18.21 -14.59
N VAL A 16 -1.25 -17.78 -14.88
CA VAL A 16 -1.54 -16.61 -15.73
C VAL A 16 -1.09 -15.32 -15.05
N SER A 17 -1.37 -15.16 -13.75
CA SER A 17 -0.92 -13.99 -12.98
C SER A 17 0.61 -13.91 -12.84
N GLY A 18 1.32 -15.05 -12.94
CA GLY A 18 2.78 -15.11 -12.97
C GLY A 18 3.40 -14.88 -14.34
N ARG A 19 2.66 -15.07 -15.44
CA ARG A 19 3.17 -14.93 -16.82
C ARG A 19 2.95 -13.55 -17.43
N VAL A 20 1.89 -12.85 -17.07
CA VAL A 20 1.69 -11.44 -17.49
C VAL A 20 2.79 -10.52 -16.94
N ALA A 21 3.47 -10.92 -15.85
CA ALA A 21 4.64 -10.22 -15.31
C ALA A 21 5.98 -10.60 -15.97
N ALA A 22 6.00 -11.57 -16.91
CA ALA A 22 7.23 -12.14 -17.47
C ALA A 22 7.34 -12.08 -19.01
N SER A 23 6.37 -11.52 -19.73
CA SER A 23 6.42 -11.37 -21.19
C SER A 23 6.51 -9.90 -21.63
N ASP A 24 7.66 -9.27 -21.40
CA ASP A 24 8.13 -8.20 -22.29
C ASP A 24 8.82 -8.88 -23.49
N ASP A 25 8.02 -9.31 -24.47
CA ASP A 25 8.56 -9.82 -25.73
C ASP A 25 8.88 -8.64 -26.64
N THR A 26 10.17 -8.32 -26.70
CA THR A 26 10.76 -7.44 -27.71
C THR A 26 11.39 -8.31 -28.78
N SER A 27 10.64 -8.61 -29.84
CA SER A 27 11.21 -9.29 -31.00
C SER A 27 10.61 -8.82 -32.32
N LEU A 28 11.20 -7.76 -32.88
CA LEU A 28 11.42 -7.65 -34.32
C LEU A 28 12.64 -6.75 -34.58
N ALA A 29 13.82 -7.34 -34.78
CA ALA A 29 14.75 -7.01 -35.86
C ALA A 29 16.07 -7.78 -35.73
N ASN A 30 16.31 -8.61 -36.74
CA ASN A 30 17.56 -8.78 -37.49
C ASN A 30 18.10 -10.20 -37.64
N VAL A 31 18.47 -10.39 -38.91
CA VAL A 31 18.81 -11.57 -39.69
C VAL A 31 20.32 -11.84 -39.58
N GLU A 32 20.64 -13.13 -39.51
CA GLU A 32 21.84 -13.88 -39.95
C GLU A 32 23.26 -13.32 -39.66
N ASP A 33 24.09 -14.11 -38.95
CA ASP A 33 25.24 -14.81 -39.59
C ASP A 33 25.97 -15.84 -38.67
N GLU A 34 26.10 -17.05 -39.21
CA GLU A 34 27.16 -18.08 -39.17
C GLU A 34 28.07 -18.45 -37.95
N LEU A 35 27.98 -19.77 -37.61
CA LEU A 35 29.07 -20.79 -37.39
C LEU A 35 29.59 -21.15 -35.95
N PRO A 36 30.14 -22.39 -35.74
CA PRO A 36 29.75 -23.29 -34.65
C PRO A 36 30.87 -23.66 -33.65
N GLY A 37 30.51 -24.24 -32.49
CA GLY A 37 31.50 -24.83 -31.59
C GLY A 37 30.94 -25.50 -30.33
N GLU A 38 30.93 -26.83 -30.36
CA GLU A 38 31.15 -27.79 -29.27
C GLU A 38 30.17 -27.98 -28.09
N SER A 39 29.99 -29.28 -27.85
CA SER A 39 29.08 -29.96 -26.95
C SER A 39 29.54 -29.98 -25.49
N CYS A 40 28.59 -29.95 -24.56
CA CYS A 40 28.72 -30.63 -23.29
C CYS A 40 27.40 -31.31 -22.90
N SER A 41 27.44 -32.65 -22.89
CA SER A 41 26.36 -33.55 -22.52
C SER A 41 26.21 -33.66 -21.01
N LEU A 42 24.99 -33.55 -20.50
CA LEU A 42 24.60 -34.18 -19.23
C LEU A 42 23.26 -34.89 -19.41
N SER A 43 23.35 -36.22 -19.40
CA SER A 43 22.25 -37.16 -19.47
C SER A 43 21.41 -37.10 -18.18
N ALA A 44 20.16 -36.66 -18.29
CA ALA A 44 19.10 -37.02 -17.36
C ALA A 44 18.01 -37.75 -18.16
N LYS A 45 17.68 -38.96 -17.71
CA LYS A 45 16.74 -39.88 -18.34
C LYS A 45 15.38 -39.22 -18.57
N ARG A 46 14.99 -39.11 -19.83
CA ARG A 46 13.61 -38.93 -20.27
C ARG A 46 12.77 -40.13 -19.83
N SER A 47 11.73 -39.91 -19.05
CA SER A 47 10.50 -40.70 -19.16
C SER A 47 9.66 -40.07 -20.26
N ASN A 48 9.42 -40.82 -21.33
CA ASN A 48 8.61 -40.43 -22.47
C ASN A 48 7.17 -40.14 -22.06
N ILE A 49 6.74 -38.90 -22.17
CA ILE A 49 5.42 -38.55 -22.68
C ILE A 49 5.69 -37.49 -23.74
N ALA A 50 5.71 -37.93 -25.00
CA ALA A 50 5.80 -37.06 -26.16
C ALA A 50 4.44 -37.03 -26.83
N GLY A 51 3.95 -35.84 -27.17
CA GLY A 51 3.00 -35.63 -28.27
C GLY A 51 1.90 -34.60 -27.98
N ARG A 52 1.92 -33.53 -28.78
CA ARG A 52 1.01 -32.36 -28.92
C ARG A 52 1.19 -31.19 -27.96
N ASP A 53 1.02 -29.94 -28.35
CA ASP A 53 1.34 -29.08 -29.53
C ASP A 53 0.84 -27.67 -29.09
N THR A 54 1.54 -26.62 -29.53
CA THR A 54 1.13 -25.18 -29.60
C THR A 54 0.78 -24.33 -28.35
N GLU A 55 1.50 -23.21 -28.25
CA GLU A 55 1.49 -22.17 -27.19
C GLU A 55 0.28 -21.21 -27.23
N ALA A 56 -0.65 -21.39 -28.17
CA ALA A 56 -1.90 -20.62 -28.26
C ALA A 56 -3.10 -21.32 -27.59
N ASP A 57 -2.96 -22.60 -27.22
CA ASP A 57 -4.08 -23.42 -26.74
C ASP A 57 -4.29 -23.33 -25.20
N LEU A 58 -3.43 -22.61 -24.47
CA LEU A 58 -3.50 -22.54 -23.00
C LEU A 58 -4.30 -21.35 -22.45
N ASP A 59 -4.44 -20.27 -23.22
CA ASP A 59 -5.29 -19.12 -22.83
C ASP A 59 -6.76 -19.40 -23.18
N ASP A 60 -7.02 -20.07 -24.31
CA ASP A 60 -8.35 -20.61 -24.65
C ASP A 60 -8.81 -21.63 -23.58
N ASP A 61 -7.89 -22.43 -23.00
CA ASP A 61 -8.19 -23.36 -21.91
C ASP A 61 -8.61 -22.63 -20.60
N CYS A 62 -8.02 -21.47 -20.26
CA CYS A 62 -8.42 -20.77 -19.02
C CYS A 62 -9.74 -20.00 -19.21
N ASP A 63 -10.03 -19.44 -20.39
CA ASP A 63 -11.31 -18.80 -20.69
C ASP A 63 -12.44 -19.83 -20.87
N GLU A 64 -12.18 -20.98 -21.51
CA GLU A 64 -13.09 -22.12 -21.55
C GLU A 64 -13.38 -22.63 -20.14
N MET A 65 -12.37 -22.74 -19.26
CA MET A 65 -12.56 -23.17 -17.86
C MET A 65 -13.29 -22.15 -16.97
N LEU A 66 -13.09 -20.84 -17.18
CA LEU A 66 -13.84 -19.80 -16.48
C LEU A 66 -15.30 -19.76 -16.95
N ASN A 67 -15.54 -19.98 -18.25
CA ASN A 67 -16.87 -20.17 -18.81
C ASN A 67 -17.53 -21.45 -18.27
N GLU A 68 -16.82 -22.58 -18.19
CA GLU A 68 -17.31 -23.83 -17.56
C GLU A 68 -17.63 -23.64 -16.06
N LEU A 69 -16.87 -22.81 -15.33
CA LEU A 69 -17.17 -22.45 -13.94
C LEU A 69 -18.43 -21.59 -13.83
N SER A 70 -18.61 -20.64 -14.75
CA SER A 70 -19.81 -19.79 -14.85
C SER A 70 -21.06 -20.59 -15.24
N GLU A 71 -20.89 -21.64 -16.05
CA GLU A 71 -21.97 -22.54 -16.53
C GLU A 71 -22.25 -23.71 -15.57
N SER A 72 -21.42 -23.91 -14.52
CA SER A 72 -21.67 -24.94 -13.52
C SER A 72 -22.85 -24.57 -12.62
N ASP A 73 -23.57 -25.57 -12.07
CA ASP A 73 -24.70 -25.42 -11.12
C ASP A 73 -24.39 -24.57 -9.85
N LYS A 74 -23.15 -24.09 -9.68
CA LYS A 74 -22.65 -23.25 -8.59
C LYS A 74 -21.97 -21.95 -9.06
N GLY A 75 -22.20 -21.51 -10.30
CA GLY A 75 -21.49 -20.41 -10.96
C GLY A 75 -21.17 -19.20 -10.07
N ILE A 76 -19.95 -18.70 -10.22
CA ILE A 76 -19.51 -17.42 -9.64
C ILE A 76 -20.09 -16.34 -10.55
N ASP A 77 -20.87 -15.42 -9.99
CA ASP A 77 -21.34 -14.30 -10.79
C ASP A 77 -20.18 -13.35 -11.14
N GLU A 78 -20.32 -12.64 -12.25
CA GLU A 78 -19.28 -11.77 -12.79
C GLU A 78 -18.93 -10.60 -11.84
N ALA A 79 -19.86 -10.21 -10.97
CA ALA A 79 -19.65 -9.17 -9.96
C ALA A 79 -18.83 -9.68 -8.77
N ASP A 80 -19.02 -10.92 -8.33
CA ASP A 80 -18.20 -11.58 -7.30
C ASP A 80 -16.77 -11.81 -7.78
N LEU A 81 -16.60 -12.14 -9.07
CA LEU A 81 -15.28 -12.23 -9.70
C LEU A 81 -14.57 -10.87 -9.76
N ALA A 82 -15.31 -9.79 -10.03
CA ALA A 82 -14.78 -8.43 -10.00
C ALA A 82 -14.40 -7.99 -8.57
N LYS A 83 -15.21 -8.31 -7.55
CA LYS A 83 -14.92 -8.04 -6.14
C LYS A 83 -13.67 -8.77 -5.64
N LEU A 84 -13.47 -10.03 -6.06
CA LEU A 84 -12.25 -10.79 -5.80
C LEU A 84 -11.01 -10.13 -6.39
N LYS A 85 -11.10 -9.61 -7.62
CA LYS A 85 -10.01 -8.88 -8.27
C LYS A 85 -9.69 -7.56 -7.57
N LEU A 86 -10.70 -6.93 -6.95
CA LEU A 86 -10.57 -5.67 -6.20
C LEU A 86 -10.22 -5.85 -4.71
N GLY A 87 -10.21 -7.09 -4.21
CA GLY A 87 -9.95 -7.37 -2.79
C GLY A 87 -11.10 -6.96 -1.85
N ASP A 88 -12.32 -6.84 -2.36
CA ASP A 88 -13.53 -6.57 -1.57
C ASP A 88 -14.21 -7.88 -1.19
N TYR A 89 -14.16 -8.24 0.10
CA TYR A 89 -14.70 -9.51 0.64
C TYR A 89 -16.03 -9.37 1.36
N SER A 90 -16.69 -8.21 1.26
CA SER A 90 -17.90 -7.91 2.03
C SER A 90 -19.10 -8.80 1.65
N ASP A 91 -19.19 -9.20 0.38
CA ASP A 91 -20.32 -9.95 -0.18
C ASP A 91 -19.93 -11.29 -0.86
N ILE A 92 -18.67 -11.71 -0.80
CA ILE A 92 -18.19 -12.89 -1.52
C ILE A 92 -18.85 -14.18 -0.98
N VAL A 93 -19.43 -14.98 -1.88
CA VAL A 93 -20.08 -16.25 -1.57
C VAL A 93 -19.13 -17.20 -0.82
N CYS A 94 -19.64 -17.85 0.23
CA CYS A 94 -18.85 -18.66 1.16
C CYS A 94 -17.92 -19.71 0.51
N ASP A 95 -18.35 -20.33 -0.59
CA ASP A 95 -17.55 -21.33 -1.31
C ASP A 95 -16.24 -20.71 -1.86
N LEU A 96 -16.25 -19.43 -2.25
CA LEU A 96 -15.10 -18.69 -2.78
C LEU A 96 -14.09 -18.27 -1.69
N MET A 97 -14.57 -17.86 -0.52
CA MET A 97 -13.70 -17.63 0.65
C MET A 97 -13.04 -18.93 1.11
N LEU A 98 -13.78 -20.04 1.12
CA LEU A 98 -13.20 -21.34 1.44
C LEU A 98 -12.13 -21.75 0.41
N LEU A 99 -12.37 -21.47 -0.86
CA LEU A 99 -11.45 -21.76 -1.95
C LEU A 99 -10.16 -20.92 -1.88
N SER A 100 -10.24 -19.62 -1.59
CA SER A 100 -9.05 -18.78 -1.44
C SER A 100 -8.18 -19.20 -0.25
N VAL A 101 -8.81 -19.61 0.85
CA VAL A 101 -8.15 -20.15 2.04
C VAL A 101 -7.50 -21.51 1.73
N VAL A 102 -8.20 -22.41 1.04
CA VAL A 102 -7.64 -23.72 0.66
C VAL A 102 -6.53 -23.59 -0.38
N ALA A 103 -6.62 -22.64 -1.32
CA ALA A 103 -5.61 -22.39 -2.33
C ALA A 103 -4.32 -21.79 -1.73
N ARG A 104 -4.45 -20.82 -0.81
CA ARG A 104 -3.29 -20.18 -0.17
C ARG A 104 -2.69 -21.01 0.97
N PHE A 105 -3.47 -21.84 1.64
CA PHE A 105 -3.05 -22.49 2.89
C PHE A 105 -3.34 -24.01 2.93
N GLY A 106 -3.49 -24.66 1.77
CA GLY A 106 -4.00 -26.02 1.62
C GLY A 106 -3.27 -27.13 2.40
N ASN A 107 -2.03 -26.88 2.84
CA ASN A 107 -1.27 -27.81 3.67
C ASN A 107 -1.46 -27.58 5.19
N TYR A 108 -1.97 -26.41 5.61
CA TYR A 108 -2.10 -26.04 7.03
C TYR A 108 -3.52 -26.19 7.59
N ILE A 109 -4.56 -26.16 6.74
CA ILE A 109 -5.95 -25.96 7.20
C ILE A 109 -6.83 -27.22 7.07
N LYS A 110 -6.35 -28.28 6.41
CA LYS A 110 -7.04 -29.59 6.35
C LYS A 110 -7.51 -30.15 7.71
N PRO A 111 -6.80 -29.94 8.84
CA PRO A 111 -7.29 -30.38 10.15
C PRO A 111 -8.36 -29.46 10.76
N VAL A 112 -8.41 -28.18 10.35
CA VAL A 112 -9.18 -27.12 11.02
C VAL A 112 -10.59 -26.94 10.43
N LEU A 113 -10.75 -27.10 9.12
CA LEU A 113 -12.05 -26.90 8.44
C LEU A 113 -12.98 -28.11 8.48
N GLY A 114 -12.53 -29.27 8.96
CA GLY A 114 -13.36 -30.47 9.07
C GLY A 114 -13.78 -31.02 7.70
N ARG A 115 -13.58 -32.32 7.49
CA ARG A 115 -13.99 -32.97 6.23
C ARG A 115 -15.49 -33.27 6.29
N ARG A 116 -16.36 -32.38 5.80
CA ARG A 116 -17.79 -32.65 5.63
C ARG A 116 -18.38 -31.96 4.39
N ASP A 117 -19.31 -32.68 3.78
CA ASP A 117 -20.05 -32.26 2.59
C ASP A 117 -21.01 -31.12 2.93
N GLY A 118 -20.62 -29.89 2.60
CA GLY A 118 -21.43 -28.67 2.75
C GLY A 118 -20.78 -27.63 3.66
N ALA A 119 -20.42 -26.47 3.09
CA ALA A 119 -19.95 -25.32 3.86
C ALA A 119 -21.09 -24.83 4.76
N ASN A 120 -20.98 -25.05 6.07
CA ASN A 120 -21.94 -24.47 7.00
C ASN A 120 -21.48 -23.04 7.37
N LYS A 121 -22.40 -22.19 7.82
CA LYS A 121 -22.13 -20.78 8.17
C LYS A 121 -20.90 -20.58 9.08
N ASN A 122 -20.64 -21.49 10.02
CA ASN A 122 -19.47 -21.42 10.91
C ASN A 122 -18.14 -21.65 10.18
N ASP A 123 -18.13 -22.37 9.05
CA ASP A 123 -16.91 -22.59 8.26
C ASP A 123 -16.57 -21.33 7.43
N CYS A 124 -17.60 -20.61 6.99
CA CYS A 124 -17.47 -19.31 6.33
C CYS A 124 -16.93 -18.24 7.29
N GLU A 125 -17.49 -18.17 8.51
CA GLU A 125 -17.04 -17.24 9.54
C GLU A 125 -15.58 -17.51 9.92
N LYS A 126 -15.19 -18.78 10.09
CA LYS A 126 -13.79 -19.16 10.32
C LYS A 126 -12.87 -18.84 9.15
N ALA A 127 -13.28 -19.11 7.91
CA ALA A 127 -12.49 -18.78 6.72
C ALA A 127 -12.28 -17.27 6.61
N ARG A 128 -13.33 -16.49 6.86
CA ARG A 128 -13.28 -15.03 6.91
C ARG A 128 -12.34 -14.54 8.01
N GLU A 129 -12.45 -15.07 9.23
CA GLU A 129 -11.51 -14.75 10.33
C GLU A 129 -10.06 -15.03 9.94
N ILE A 130 -9.78 -16.16 9.28
CA ILE A 130 -8.43 -16.51 8.82
C ILE A 130 -7.92 -15.52 7.76
N VAL A 131 -8.77 -15.10 6.82
CA VAL A 131 -8.39 -14.12 5.79
C VAL A 131 -8.12 -12.76 6.43
N LEU A 132 -9.04 -12.27 7.27
CA LEU A 132 -8.90 -10.98 7.96
C LEU A 132 -7.69 -10.96 8.90
N ALA A 133 -7.41 -12.06 9.59
CA ALA A 133 -6.27 -12.17 10.50
C ALA A 133 -4.91 -12.19 9.76
N ASN A 134 -4.88 -12.52 8.47
CA ASN A 134 -3.64 -12.55 7.69
C ASN A 134 -3.35 -11.23 6.95
N GLY A 135 -4.33 -10.33 6.81
CA GLY A 135 -4.18 -9.12 6.02
C GLY A 135 -3.87 -9.41 4.54
N ARG A 136 -3.28 -8.43 3.85
CA ARG A 136 -2.81 -8.57 2.47
C ARG A 136 -1.43 -7.93 2.26
N PRO A 137 -0.73 -8.28 1.17
CA PRO A 137 0.50 -7.58 0.83
C PRO A 137 0.22 -6.10 0.53
N LEU A 138 0.90 -5.20 1.24
CA LEU A 138 0.79 -3.76 1.05
C LEU A 138 2.17 -3.10 1.09
N ALA A 139 2.32 -2.03 0.34
CA ALA A 139 3.50 -1.19 0.38
C ALA A 139 3.20 0.15 1.08
N GLU A 140 4.22 0.68 1.73
CA GLU A 140 4.20 2.00 2.37
C GLU A 140 5.45 2.76 1.97
N VAL A 141 5.27 3.98 1.44
CA VAL A 141 6.35 4.97 1.30
C VAL A 141 6.46 5.77 2.60
N PHE A 142 7.61 5.69 3.28
CA PHE A 142 7.84 6.36 4.57
C PHE A 142 8.27 7.79 4.38
N TRP A 143 9.27 8.00 3.55
CA TRP A 143 9.87 9.29 3.29
C TRP A 143 10.47 9.31 1.90
N VAL A 144 10.51 10.52 1.33
CA VAL A 144 11.34 10.84 0.18
C VAL A 144 12.22 11.99 0.60
N ARG A 145 13.53 11.80 0.50
CA ARG A 145 14.55 12.76 0.93
C ARG A 145 15.22 13.33 -0.31
N VAL A 146 15.29 14.65 -0.41
CA VAL A 146 16.03 15.31 -1.48
C VAL A 146 17.48 15.41 -1.02
N ASP A 147 18.39 14.74 -1.71
CA ASP A 147 19.78 14.62 -1.27
C ASP A 147 20.71 15.62 -1.98
N ASN A 148 20.39 16.00 -3.21
CA ASN A 148 21.07 17.05 -3.97
C ASN A 148 20.10 17.80 -4.86
N ILE A 149 20.21 19.12 -4.85
CA ILE A 149 19.50 20.08 -5.69
C ILE A 149 20.65 20.87 -6.30
N ASP A 150 21.23 20.42 -7.42
CA ASP A 150 22.26 21.17 -8.20
C ASP A 150 23.40 21.91 -7.45
N ASP A 151 23.75 21.46 -6.24
CA ASP A 151 24.62 22.16 -5.27
C ASP A 151 24.03 23.46 -4.65
N GLU A 152 22.74 23.73 -4.85
CA GLU A 152 21.91 24.75 -4.20
C GLU A 152 21.46 24.36 -2.77
N ASN A 153 21.29 25.38 -1.91
CA ASN A 153 20.78 25.25 -0.55
C ASN A 153 20.30 26.61 0.01
N PRO A 154 18.99 26.83 0.24
CA PRO A 154 17.88 25.93 -0.08
C PRO A 154 17.54 25.95 -1.59
N GLY A 155 16.68 25.03 -2.03
CA GLY A 155 16.00 25.09 -3.34
C GLY A 155 14.48 25.16 -3.20
N ASP A 156 13.79 25.53 -4.28
CA ASP A 156 12.34 25.66 -4.40
C ASP A 156 11.71 24.46 -5.13
N LEU A 157 11.45 23.38 -4.40
CA LEU A 157 11.03 22.09 -4.98
C LEU A 157 9.55 22.07 -5.39
N TYR A 158 9.28 21.56 -6.58
CA TYR A 158 7.94 21.19 -7.03
C TYR A 158 7.95 19.87 -7.83
N GLY A 159 6.75 19.37 -8.19
CA GLY A 159 6.60 18.17 -9.00
C GLY A 159 5.64 17.17 -8.38
N SER A 160 5.87 15.87 -8.60
CA SER A 160 5.00 14.82 -8.08
C SER A 160 5.72 13.51 -7.78
N ILE A 161 5.18 12.79 -6.81
CA ILE A 161 5.55 11.41 -6.50
C ILE A 161 4.27 10.61 -6.54
N THR A 162 4.24 9.56 -7.35
CA THR A 162 3.04 8.74 -7.55
C THR A 162 3.37 7.27 -7.50
N ALA A 163 2.49 6.47 -6.91
CA ALA A 163 2.61 5.02 -6.98
C ALA A 163 1.57 4.45 -7.95
N THR A 164 1.96 3.48 -8.76
CA THR A 164 1.05 2.76 -9.65
C THR A 164 1.10 1.28 -9.31
N ASP A 165 -0.01 0.76 -8.81
CA ASP A 165 -0.22 -0.65 -8.48
C ASP A 165 -1.33 -1.24 -9.35
N VAL A 166 -1.72 -2.49 -9.05
CA VAL A 166 -2.83 -3.19 -9.74
C VAL A 166 -4.19 -2.51 -9.58
N GLN A 167 -4.35 -1.58 -8.64
CA GLN A 167 -5.58 -0.80 -8.41
C GLN A 167 -5.51 0.58 -9.09
N GLY A 168 -4.39 0.91 -9.72
CA GLY A 168 -4.17 2.14 -10.47
C GLY A 168 -3.23 3.12 -9.76
N LYS A 169 -3.26 4.37 -10.24
CA LYS A 169 -2.33 5.41 -9.81
C LYS A 169 -2.81 6.16 -8.57
N GLU A 170 -1.93 6.31 -7.58
CA GLU A 170 -2.09 7.15 -6.39
C GLU A 170 -1.08 8.28 -6.36
N VAL A 171 -1.52 9.44 -5.87
CA VAL A 171 -0.64 10.58 -5.62
C VAL A 171 -0.13 10.50 -4.18
N ILE A 172 1.19 10.43 -4.01
CA ILE A 172 1.84 10.44 -2.69
C ILE A 172 2.26 11.88 -2.34
N TYR A 173 2.72 12.63 -3.34
CA TYR A 173 3.14 14.00 -3.22
C TYR A 173 2.83 14.75 -4.51
N LYS A 174 2.41 16.01 -4.38
CA LYS A 174 2.24 16.89 -5.54
C LYS A 174 2.33 18.35 -5.11
N LYS A 175 3.21 19.10 -5.78
CA LYS A 175 3.31 20.55 -5.70
C LYS A 175 3.33 21.11 -7.12
N ALA A 176 2.49 22.11 -7.38
CA ALA A 176 2.57 22.85 -8.63
C ALA A 176 3.78 23.78 -8.58
N ARG A 177 4.33 24.15 -9.75
CA ARG A 177 5.46 25.09 -9.85
C ARG A 177 5.22 26.41 -9.11
N GLY A 178 3.98 26.91 -9.08
CA GLY A 178 3.62 28.14 -8.37
C GLY A 178 3.57 28.01 -6.84
N ASP A 179 3.50 26.78 -6.34
CA ASP A 179 3.37 26.42 -4.93
C ASP A 179 4.58 25.59 -4.46
N SER A 180 5.75 25.87 -5.03
CA SER A 180 7.02 25.24 -4.65
C SER A 180 7.24 25.36 -3.14
N GLU A 181 7.93 24.37 -2.58
CA GLU A 181 8.32 24.39 -1.17
C GLU A 181 9.82 24.53 -1.04
N GLU A 182 10.25 25.46 -0.18
CA GLU A 182 11.65 25.57 0.21
C GLU A 182 12.09 24.26 0.88
N ILE A 183 13.14 23.64 0.36
CA ILE A 183 13.72 22.42 0.93
C ILE A 183 15.25 22.48 0.87
N ARG A 184 15.91 21.97 1.91
CA ARG A 184 17.38 21.86 1.94
C ARG A 184 17.84 20.45 1.59
N PRO A 185 19.07 20.29 1.08
CA PRO A 185 19.66 18.97 0.94
C PRO A 185 19.60 18.17 2.25
N ARG A 186 19.19 16.90 2.12
CA ARG A 186 18.90 15.91 3.19
C ARG A 186 17.59 16.12 3.95
N GLU A 187 16.77 17.08 3.57
CA GLU A 187 15.41 17.20 4.10
C GLU A 187 14.43 16.29 3.36
N GLN A 188 13.33 15.97 4.03
CA GLN A 188 12.27 15.11 3.51
C GLN A 188 11.10 15.97 3.02
N VAL A 189 10.57 15.61 1.85
CA VAL A 189 9.32 16.23 1.37
C VAL A 189 8.15 15.80 2.23
N PHE A 190 7.17 16.68 2.39
CA PHE A 190 5.96 16.38 3.15
C PHE A 190 4.97 15.57 2.31
N LEU A 191 5.01 14.25 2.46
CA LEU A 191 4.09 13.33 1.79
C LEU A 191 2.65 13.54 2.29
N THR A 192 1.71 13.74 1.36
CA THR A 192 0.29 14.01 1.65
C THR A 192 -0.62 12.83 1.32
N GLY A 193 -0.12 11.88 0.53
CA GLY A 193 -0.81 10.63 0.22
C GLY A 193 0.01 9.40 0.60
N PRO A 194 -0.39 8.22 0.10
CA PRO A 194 -1.52 7.99 -0.79
C PRO A 194 -2.89 8.04 -0.07
N HIS A 195 -4.00 8.10 -0.83
CA HIS A 195 -5.37 8.10 -0.26
C HIS A 195 -5.88 6.68 0.05
N ARG A 196 -5.21 5.67 -0.51
CA ARG A 196 -5.35 4.24 -0.20
C ARG A 196 -3.96 3.62 -0.08
N ALA A 197 -3.83 2.53 0.66
CA ALA A 197 -2.58 1.79 0.71
C ALA A 197 -2.20 1.27 -0.69
N ILE A 198 -0.90 1.21 -0.97
CA ILE A 198 -0.37 0.68 -2.23
C ILE A 198 -0.48 -0.84 -2.17
N SER A 199 -1.18 -1.44 -3.13
CA SER A 199 -1.33 -2.89 -3.22
C SER A 199 -0.02 -3.53 -3.69
N ALA A 200 0.47 -4.51 -2.93
CA ALA A 200 1.58 -5.36 -3.34
C ALA A 200 1.12 -6.76 -3.76
N ALA A 201 -0.15 -6.89 -4.19
CA ALA A 201 -0.67 -8.14 -4.75
C ALA A 201 -0.02 -8.50 -6.10
N GLY A 202 0.50 -7.49 -6.80
CA GLY A 202 1.34 -7.61 -7.99
C GLY A 202 2.51 -6.64 -7.91
N ALA A 203 3.23 -6.49 -9.02
CA ALA A 203 4.28 -5.48 -9.14
C ALA A 203 3.68 -4.06 -9.06
N PHE A 204 4.47 -3.11 -8.56
CA PHE A 204 4.12 -1.71 -8.54
C PHE A 204 5.34 -0.82 -8.82
N THR A 205 5.09 0.42 -9.20
CA THR A 205 6.13 1.45 -9.37
C THR A 205 5.86 2.64 -8.46
N ILE A 206 6.93 3.31 -8.04
CA ILE A 206 6.90 4.64 -7.43
C ILE A 206 7.66 5.57 -8.37
N ASP A 207 6.91 6.34 -9.15
CA ASP A 207 7.44 7.33 -10.08
C ASP A 207 7.70 8.65 -9.33
N VAL A 208 8.90 9.18 -9.50
CA VAL A 208 9.39 10.42 -8.86
C VAL A 208 9.81 11.38 -9.96
N ASP A 209 9.13 12.53 -9.99
CA ASP A 209 9.39 13.63 -10.91
C ASP A 209 9.42 14.92 -10.10
N LEU A 210 10.62 15.34 -9.69
CA LEU A 210 10.83 16.52 -8.86
C LEU A 210 11.78 17.46 -9.59
N THR A 211 11.46 18.75 -9.52
CA THR A 211 12.18 19.83 -10.18
C THR A 211 12.34 20.97 -9.20
N ASP A 212 13.50 21.62 -9.22
CA ASP A 212 13.77 22.84 -8.51
C ASP A 212 13.39 24.05 -9.37
N ARG A 213 12.75 25.03 -8.76
CA ARG A 213 12.30 26.22 -9.46
C ARG A 213 13.32 27.34 -9.35
N ASP A 214 13.83 27.75 -10.51
CA ASP A 214 14.64 28.96 -10.59
C ASP A 214 13.82 30.24 -10.42
N GLY A 215 14.41 31.16 -9.66
CA GLY A 215 13.90 32.52 -9.48
C GLY A 215 14.22 33.47 -10.64
N ASP A 216 15.16 33.09 -11.52
CA ASP A 216 15.61 33.92 -12.64
C ASP A 216 15.06 33.43 -14.01
N ALA A 217 15.71 33.80 -15.11
CA ALA A 217 15.28 33.45 -16.46
C ALA A 217 15.83 32.08 -16.94
N SER A 218 16.64 31.39 -16.14
CA SER A 218 17.10 30.04 -16.42
C SER A 218 15.95 29.03 -16.36
N PRO A 219 16.07 27.89 -17.06
CA PRO A 219 15.13 26.80 -16.93
C PRO A 219 15.31 26.06 -15.60
N ASP A 220 14.20 25.83 -14.90
CA ASP A 220 14.07 24.98 -13.73
C ASP A 220 14.88 23.66 -13.81
N ASP A 221 15.50 23.28 -12.69
CA ASP A 221 16.46 22.20 -12.63
C ASP A 221 15.86 20.87 -12.18
N GLN A 222 15.91 19.87 -13.07
CA GLN A 222 15.37 18.54 -12.78
C GLN A 222 16.20 17.83 -11.69
N VAL A 223 15.66 17.83 -10.47
CA VAL A 223 16.20 17.16 -9.30
C VAL A 223 16.10 15.65 -9.42
N SER A 224 14.96 15.10 -9.85
CA SER A 224 14.80 13.66 -10.02
C SER A 224 13.76 13.33 -11.07
N PHE A 225 14.06 12.32 -11.91
CA PHE A 225 13.11 11.82 -12.89
C PHE A 225 13.34 10.33 -13.15
N GLY A 226 12.47 9.50 -12.59
CA GLY A 226 12.59 8.05 -12.73
C GLY A 226 11.62 7.32 -11.83
N ARG A 227 11.90 6.03 -11.60
CA ARG A 227 11.03 5.19 -10.78
C ARG A 227 11.81 4.20 -9.92
N ALA A 228 11.26 3.91 -8.75
CA ALA A 228 11.53 2.68 -8.03
C ALA A 228 10.49 1.64 -8.44
N SER A 229 10.89 0.39 -8.61
CA SER A 229 9.98 -0.71 -8.94
C SER A 229 10.14 -1.81 -7.91
N TRP A 230 9.04 -2.51 -7.65
CA TRP A 230 9.04 -3.69 -6.80
C TRP A 230 8.20 -4.78 -7.45
N THR A 231 8.64 -6.02 -7.33
CA THR A 231 7.99 -7.22 -7.86
C THR A 231 7.77 -8.25 -6.76
N PRO A 232 6.81 -9.18 -6.89
CA PRO A 232 6.59 -10.22 -5.88
C PRO A 232 7.79 -11.13 -5.56
N SER A 233 8.79 -11.19 -6.44
CA SER A 233 10.05 -11.91 -6.19
C SER A 233 11.01 -11.17 -5.27
N ASP A 234 10.80 -9.87 -5.05
CA ASP A 234 11.64 -9.06 -4.19
C ASP A 234 11.34 -9.31 -2.70
N SER A 235 12.26 -8.86 -1.84
CA SER A 235 12.14 -9.07 -0.40
C SER A 235 10.98 -8.28 0.20
N HIS A 236 10.28 -8.95 1.12
CA HIS A 236 9.23 -8.38 1.96
C HIS A 236 9.78 -8.08 3.36
N ASN A 237 9.09 -7.21 4.10
CA ASN A 237 9.37 -6.84 5.49
C ASN A 237 10.79 -6.30 5.71
N VAL A 238 11.36 -5.67 4.69
CA VAL A 238 12.64 -4.97 4.76
C VAL A 238 12.47 -3.57 4.19
N LEU A 239 13.21 -2.61 4.77
CA LEU A 239 13.26 -1.25 4.24
C LEU A 239 14.07 -1.26 2.93
N HIS A 240 13.43 -0.80 1.86
CA HIS A 240 14.04 -0.56 0.57
C HIS A 240 14.37 0.91 0.43
N GLU A 241 15.55 1.22 -0.09
CA GLU A 241 15.94 2.59 -0.45
C GLU A 241 16.31 2.60 -1.94
N ALA A 242 15.70 3.52 -2.68
CA ALA A 242 15.94 3.70 -4.10
C ALA A 242 16.33 5.15 -4.38
N ARG A 243 17.55 5.35 -4.90
CA ARG A 243 18.00 6.65 -5.39
C ARG A 243 17.47 6.89 -6.80
N ILE A 244 16.74 7.98 -6.99
CA ILE A 244 16.23 8.45 -8.27
C ILE A 244 17.01 9.70 -8.68
N THR A 245 17.82 9.55 -9.72
CA THR A 245 18.72 10.61 -10.21
C THR A 245 18.03 11.44 -11.28
N GLY A 246 18.08 12.76 -11.15
CA GLY A 246 17.72 13.72 -12.19
C GLY A 246 18.96 14.23 -12.91
N ARG A 247 18.78 15.17 -13.83
CA ARG A 247 19.90 15.77 -14.55
C ARG A 247 20.80 16.60 -13.64
N TYR A 248 20.24 17.23 -12.61
CA TYR A 248 20.94 18.18 -11.75
C TYR A 248 20.90 17.79 -10.26
N GLY A 249 20.13 16.77 -9.90
CA GLY A 249 20.00 16.36 -8.51
C GLY A 249 19.74 14.87 -8.33
N TYR A 250 19.33 14.52 -7.12
CA TYR A 250 18.71 13.23 -6.86
C TYR A 250 17.90 13.25 -5.56
N ALA A 251 16.89 12.39 -5.53
CA ALA A 251 16.12 12.08 -4.34
C ALA A 251 16.25 10.59 -3.99
N THR A 252 16.13 10.26 -2.71
CA THR A 252 16.06 8.88 -2.23
C THR A 252 14.65 8.61 -1.71
N VAL A 253 14.03 7.55 -2.22
CA VAL A 253 12.74 7.04 -1.75
C VAL A 253 12.98 5.88 -0.80
N ALA A 254 12.37 5.92 0.38
CA ALA A 254 12.35 4.78 1.28
C ALA A 254 10.94 4.20 1.44
N TYR A 255 10.83 2.90 1.22
CA TYR A 255 9.56 2.19 1.27
C TYR A 255 9.73 0.77 1.84
N VAL A 256 8.66 0.20 2.37
CA VAL A 256 8.60 -1.21 2.75
C VAL A 256 7.48 -1.87 1.97
N VAL A 257 7.67 -3.14 1.67
CA VAL A 257 6.59 -4.01 1.22
C VAL A 257 6.35 -5.06 2.29
N MET A 258 5.17 -5.06 2.87
CA MET A 258 4.76 -5.99 3.93
C MET A 258 4.00 -7.14 3.31
N ASP A 259 4.32 -8.37 3.67
CA ASP A 259 3.60 -9.57 3.17
C ASP A 259 2.19 -9.68 3.77
N LYS A 260 2.05 -9.25 5.02
CA LYS A 260 0.81 -9.25 5.79
C LYS A 260 0.60 -7.90 6.43
N ALA A 261 -0.25 -7.08 5.84
CA ALA A 261 -0.58 -5.76 6.35
C ALA A 261 -2.07 -5.47 6.24
N ALA A 262 -2.50 -4.53 7.08
CA ALA A 262 -3.79 -3.87 6.99
C ALA A 262 -3.59 -2.42 6.55
N GLN A 263 -4.56 -1.89 5.82
CA GLN A 263 -4.68 -0.45 5.65
C GLN A 263 -5.31 0.14 6.90
N ALA A 264 -4.72 1.22 7.42
CA ALA A 264 -5.24 2.02 8.51
C ALA A 264 -5.75 3.35 7.95
N ASP A 265 -7.06 3.58 8.01
CA ASP A 265 -7.66 4.88 7.73
C ASP A 265 -7.91 5.63 9.04
N ILE A 266 -7.25 6.77 9.20
CA ILE A 266 -7.07 7.49 10.45
C ILE A 266 -7.88 8.77 10.43
N GLU A 267 -8.69 8.96 11.47
CA GLU A 267 -9.35 10.22 11.78
C GLU A 267 -8.95 10.67 13.18
N VAL A 268 -8.62 11.95 13.33
CA VAL A 268 -8.45 12.58 14.64
C VAL A 268 -9.54 13.61 14.81
N ILE A 269 -10.33 13.52 15.88
CA ILE A 269 -11.51 14.35 16.12
C ILE A 269 -11.31 15.12 17.42
N LEU A 270 -11.48 16.45 17.39
CA LEU A 270 -11.48 17.26 18.61
C LEU A 270 -12.73 16.93 19.42
N ILE A 271 -12.60 16.64 20.72
CA ILE A 271 -13.74 16.42 21.61
C ILE A 271 -13.94 17.62 22.53
N ASN A 272 -12.85 18.20 23.05
CA ASN A 272 -12.80 19.45 23.79
C ASN A 272 -11.44 20.11 23.56
N GLY A 273 -11.38 21.40 23.23
CA GLY A 273 -10.15 22.20 23.22
C GLY A 273 -9.71 22.46 24.65
N ASP A 274 -10.60 23.08 25.41
CA ASP A 274 -10.30 23.68 26.72
C ASP A 274 -11.58 24.32 27.32
N GLU A 275 -12.75 23.85 26.88
CA GLU A 275 -14.06 24.49 27.08
C GLU A 275 -14.38 25.66 26.12
N GLU A 276 -13.52 25.93 25.13
CA GLU A 276 -13.80 26.89 24.05
C GLU A 276 -14.39 26.27 22.76
N ASN A 277 -15.00 27.15 21.94
CA ASN A 277 -15.63 26.76 20.66
C ASN A 277 -15.78 27.98 19.70
N PRO A 278 -14.92 28.13 18.67
CA PRO A 278 -13.83 27.22 18.29
C PRO A 278 -12.68 27.21 19.29
N ALA A 279 -11.80 26.22 19.15
CA ALA A 279 -10.55 26.04 19.86
C ALA A 279 -9.39 26.27 18.87
N ASP A 280 -8.32 26.95 19.28
CA ASP A 280 -7.18 27.32 18.44
C ASP A 280 -6.06 26.28 18.52
N ILE A 281 -6.21 25.20 17.75
CA ILE A 281 -5.43 23.98 17.91
C ILE A 281 -4.07 24.05 17.21
N PHE A 282 -3.00 23.71 17.94
CA PHE A 282 -1.66 23.46 17.39
C PHE A 282 -0.98 22.23 18.01
N GLY A 283 0.22 21.90 17.54
CA GLY A 283 1.05 20.81 18.06
C GLY A 283 1.31 19.69 17.07
N THR A 284 1.59 18.49 17.58
CA THR A 284 2.06 17.36 16.78
C THR A 284 1.30 16.07 17.05
N ILE A 285 1.04 15.33 15.97
CA ILE A 285 0.58 13.94 16.02
C ILE A 285 1.44 13.14 15.06
N THR A 286 2.10 12.11 15.59
CA THR A 286 2.88 11.17 14.78
C THR A 286 2.33 9.77 14.91
N ALA A 287 2.54 8.95 13.89
CA ALA A 287 2.22 7.53 13.90
C ALA A 287 3.44 6.72 13.50
N SER A 288 3.77 5.67 14.24
CA SER A 288 4.93 4.83 13.97
C SER A 288 4.60 3.35 13.98
N THR A 289 5.45 2.62 13.27
CA THR A 289 5.55 1.16 13.22
C THR A 289 7.02 0.81 13.37
N ARG A 290 7.39 -0.48 13.46
CA ARG A 290 8.79 -0.93 13.49
C ARG A 290 9.66 -0.41 12.34
N PHE A 291 9.06 -0.08 11.21
CA PHE A 291 9.76 0.39 10.02
C PHE A 291 10.01 1.90 9.97
N GLY A 292 9.30 2.69 10.79
CA GLY A 292 9.45 4.13 10.76
C GLY A 292 8.26 4.92 11.31
N GLN A 293 8.47 6.22 11.45
CA GLN A 293 7.52 7.21 11.95
C GLN A 293 7.04 8.12 10.83
N ARG A 294 5.76 8.50 10.88
CA ARG A 294 5.11 9.46 9.98
C ARG A 294 4.51 10.58 10.82
N ARG A 295 4.53 11.78 10.26
CA ARG A 295 3.90 12.96 10.84
C ARG A 295 2.50 13.08 10.23
N LEU A 296 1.47 13.03 11.07
CA LEU A 296 0.07 13.13 10.63
C LEU A 296 -0.47 14.54 10.81
N PHE A 297 -0.04 15.23 11.87
CA PHE A 297 -0.40 16.61 12.16
C PHE A 297 0.82 17.34 12.71
N ASN A 298 1.04 18.57 12.25
CA ASN A 298 2.13 19.42 12.70
C ASN A 298 1.80 20.87 12.43
N LYS A 299 1.46 21.59 13.49
CA LYS A 299 1.20 23.03 13.48
C LYS A 299 2.04 23.68 14.57
N ALA A 300 2.77 24.72 14.20
CA ALA A 300 3.42 25.59 15.17
C ALA A 300 2.36 26.44 15.89
N ASP A 301 2.74 26.98 17.03
CA ASP A 301 1.89 27.81 17.91
C ASP A 301 1.28 29.02 17.17
N ASP A 302 2.11 29.72 16.38
CA ASP A 302 1.73 30.86 15.54
C ASP A 302 0.95 30.47 14.27
N ALA A 303 0.78 29.17 14.02
CA ALA A 303 0.08 28.60 12.87
C ALA A 303 -1.08 27.68 13.30
N HIS A 304 -1.64 27.94 14.49
CA HIS A 304 -2.82 27.26 15.01
C HIS A 304 -3.99 27.31 14.03
N ILE A 305 -4.94 26.41 14.23
CA ILE A 305 -6.14 26.29 13.39
C ILE A 305 -7.39 26.27 14.26
N GLU A 306 -8.38 27.09 13.88
CA GLU A 306 -9.70 27.04 14.50
C GLU A 306 -10.39 25.71 14.20
N ILE A 307 -10.65 24.92 15.24
CA ILE A 307 -11.37 23.64 15.15
C ILE A 307 -12.47 23.62 16.21
N ARG A 308 -13.68 23.21 15.83
CA ARG A 308 -14.80 23.05 16.77
C ARG A 308 -14.86 21.63 17.32
N PRO A 309 -15.32 21.43 18.58
CA PRO A 309 -15.65 20.10 19.09
C PRO A 309 -16.53 19.29 18.11
N GLY A 310 -16.13 18.06 17.84
CA GLY A 310 -16.74 17.15 16.86
C GLY A 310 -16.15 17.22 15.45
N GLN A 311 -15.33 18.23 15.12
CA GLN A 311 -14.66 18.32 13.83
C GLN A 311 -13.37 17.50 13.78
N LYS A 312 -12.99 17.08 12.57
CA LYS A 312 -11.75 16.36 12.30
C LYS A 312 -10.59 17.35 12.18
N LEU A 313 -9.46 17.03 12.80
CA LEU A 313 -8.21 17.71 12.52
C LEU A 313 -7.78 17.40 11.07
N PRO A 314 -7.29 18.40 10.32
CA PRO A 314 -6.79 18.21 8.97
C PRO A 314 -5.43 17.51 9.04
N LEU A 315 -5.44 16.19 8.88
CA LEU A 315 -4.22 15.41 8.81
C LEU A 315 -3.52 15.63 7.46
N GLN A 316 -2.19 15.72 7.49
CA GLN A 316 -1.35 15.73 6.30
C GLN A 316 -1.46 14.41 5.53
N ARG A 317 -1.58 13.30 6.27
CA ARG A 317 -1.76 11.95 5.75
C ARG A 317 -2.70 11.18 6.68
N SER A 318 -3.72 10.55 6.11
CA SER A 318 -4.72 9.78 6.88
C SER A 318 -4.68 8.28 6.63
N THR A 319 -3.91 7.81 5.65
CA THR A 319 -3.88 6.40 5.28
C THR A 319 -2.46 5.85 5.34
N LEU A 320 -2.30 4.72 6.05
CA LEU A 320 -1.02 4.03 6.25
C LEU A 320 -1.20 2.54 6.05
N ALA A 321 -0.20 1.85 5.50
CA ALA A 321 -0.12 0.39 5.63
C ALA A 321 0.62 0.00 6.93
N VAL A 322 0.07 -0.97 7.66
CA VAL A 322 0.55 -1.41 8.97
C VAL A 322 0.71 -2.94 8.98
N PRO A 323 1.85 -3.49 9.42
CA PRO A 323 2.06 -4.94 9.48
C PRO A 323 1.10 -5.58 10.48
N MET A 324 0.50 -6.71 10.12
CA MET A 324 -0.43 -7.46 10.98
C MET A 324 0.21 -7.99 12.26
N ASP A 325 1.54 -8.16 12.25
CA ASP A 325 2.35 -8.62 13.38
C ASP A 325 3.03 -7.48 14.16
N ASP A 326 2.57 -6.24 13.95
CA ASP A 326 3.09 -5.04 14.60
C ASP A 326 1.95 -4.19 15.21
N LYS A 327 2.30 -3.04 15.79
CA LYS A 327 1.38 -2.05 16.33
C LYS A 327 1.53 -0.73 15.59
N LEU A 328 0.40 -0.05 15.42
CA LEU A 328 0.39 1.37 15.08
C LEU A 328 0.44 2.17 16.37
N VAL A 329 1.53 2.91 16.59
CA VAL A 329 1.75 3.72 17.78
C VAL A 329 1.58 5.19 17.45
N PHE A 330 0.60 5.83 18.06
CA PHE A 330 0.43 7.28 17.99
C PHE A 330 1.18 7.95 19.14
N ASP A 331 1.88 9.05 18.83
CA ASP A 331 2.44 9.97 19.81
C ASP A 331 1.79 11.33 19.60
N VAL A 332 1.06 11.80 20.61
CA VAL A 332 0.17 12.97 20.56
C VAL A 332 0.68 14.02 21.53
N ASN A 333 0.78 15.26 21.04
CA ASN A 333 1.04 16.45 21.84
C ASN A 333 0.35 17.65 21.18
N VAL A 334 -0.90 17.90 21.58
CA VAL A 334 -1.80 18.92 20.99
C VAL A 334 -2.19 19.92 22.07
N TRP A 335 -2.25 21.18 21.69
CA TRP A 335 -2.43 22.34 22.55
C TRP A 335 -3.44 23.31 21.93
N ASP A 336 -4.05 24.11 22.78
CA ASP A 336 -4.89 25.25 22.43
C ASP A 336 -4.08 26.53 22.61
N HIS A 337 -4.30 27.52 21.75
CA HIS A 337 -3.56 28.77 21.76
C HIS A 337 -4.38 29.88 22.40
N ASP A 338 -3.85 30.45 23.47
CA ASP A 338 -4.51 31.55 24.16
C ASP A 338 -4.03 32.88 23.59
N ALA A 339 -4.96 33.68 23.07
CA ALA A 339 -4.62 35.00 22.53
C ALA A 339 -4.30 36.06 23.62
N ASP A 340 -4.52 35.74 24.90
CA ASP A 340 -4.27 36.65 26.02
C ASP A 340 -2.91 36.40 26.71
N TRP A 341 -2.76 36.77 27.98
CA TRP A 341 -1.50 36.57 28.73
C TRP A 341 -1.46 35.22 29.48
N SER A 342 -2.50 34.40 29.39
CA SER A 342 -2.51 33.04 29.92
C SER A 342 -1.60 32.12 29.11
N PRO A 343 -1.07 31.06 29.73
CA PRO A 343 -0.33 30.04 29.01
C PRO A 343 -1.29 29.14 28.21
N ASN A 344 -0.92 28.83 26.97
CA ASN A 344 -1.56 27.81 26.13
C ASN A 344 -1.95 26.53 26.87
N ASP A 345 -3.14 26.02 26.58
CA ASP A 345 -3.73 24.91 27.29
C ASP A 345 -3.47 23.54 26.63
N GLN A 346 -3.09 22.55 27.45
CA GLN A 346 -2.84 21.21 26.94
C GLN A 346 -4.14 20.46 26.64
N VAL A 347 -4.42 20.31 25.35
CA VAL A 347 -5.60 19.59 24.83
C VAL A 347 -5.42 18.08 24.92
N ALA A 348 -4.29 17.54 24.48
CA ALA A 348 -4.06 16.10 24.49
C ALA A 348 -2.57 15.75 24.50
N LYS A 349 -2.16 14.86 25.41
CA LYS A 349 -0.79 14.37 25.46
C LYS A 349 -0.73 12.89 25.82
N GLY A 350 0.01 12.12 25.03
CA GLY A 350 0.27 10.72 25.36
C GLY A 350 0.47 9.81 24.17
N LYS A 351 0.64 8.52 24.46
CA LYS A 351 0.83 7.47 23.47
C LYS A 351 -0.35 6.52 23.41
N VAL A 352 -0.74 6.12 22.21
CA VAL A 352 -1.80 5.14 21.98
C VAL A 352 -1.28 4.05 21.06
N GLU A 353 -1.42 2.80 21.49
CA GLU A 353 -1.06 1.64 20.66
C GLU A 353 -2.32 0.94 20.15
N LEU A 354 -2.36 0.68 18.85
CA LEU A 354 -3.44 -0.07 18.21
C LEU A 354 -2.87 -1.24 17.42
N VAL A 355 -3.44 -2.43 17.65
CA VAL A 355 -3.13 -3.63 16.88
C VAL A 355 -4.08 -3.67 15.67
N PRO A 356 -3.57 -3.97 14.46
CA PRO A 356 -4.41 -4.15 13.28
C PRO A 356 -5.49 -5.22 13.47
N GLN A 357 -6.74 -4.87 13.12
CA GLN A 357 -7.89 -5.75 13.19
C GLN A 357 -8.77 -5.53 11.97
N VAL A 358 -8.41 -6.13 10.83
CA VAL A 358 -9.07 -5.93 9.53
C VAL A 358 -10.58 -6.11 9.63
N GLY A 359 -11.33 -5.18 9.03
CA GLY A 359 -12.80 -5.15 9.08
C GLY A 359 -13.39 -4.51 10.33
N THR A 360 -12.57 -3.88 11.18
CA THR A 360 -13.04 -3.21 12.40
C THR A 360 -12.70 -1.72 12.40
N SER A 361 -13.39 -0.96 13.25
CA SER A 361 -13.07 0.44 13.55
C SER A 361 -12.87 0.60 15.06
N ILE A 362 -11.67 1.05 15.44
CA ILE A 362 -11.28 1.21 16.84
C ILE A 362 -11.21 2.70 17.17
N LYS A 363 -11.72 3.08 18.33
CA LYS A 363 -11.67 4.46 18.86
C LYS A 363 -10.87 4.50 20.16
N ARG A 364 -10.02 5.51 20.31
CA ARG A 364 -9.26 5.80 21.53
C ARG A 364 -9.29 7.28 21.81
N VAL A 365 -9.55 7.63 23.06
CA VAL A 365 -9.51 9.01 23.54
C VAL A 365 -8.13 9.27 24.13
N VAL A 366 -7.55 10.42 23.79
CA VAL A 366 -6.33 10.95 24.40
C VAL A 366 -6.69 12.23 25.11
N THR A 367 -6.41 12.29 26.40
CA THR A 367 -6.84 13.36 27.29
C THR A 367 -5.63 14.20 27.70
N GLY A 368 -5.76 15.52 27.62
CA GLY A 368 -4.84 16.48 28.21
C GLY A 368 -5.38 16.98 29.55
N GLU A 369 -4.77 18.03 30.08
CA GLU A 369 -5.24 18.65 31.32
C GLU A 369 -6.57 19.40 31.11
N PHE A 370 -6.72 20.05 29.95
CA PHE A 370 -7.85 20.95 29.64
C PHE A 370 -8.76 20.39 28.54
N GLY A 371 -8.21 19.57 27.64
CA GLY A 371 -8.94 19.04 26.50
C GLY A 371 -8.93 17.53 26.36
N LYS A 372 -9.43 17.08 25.21
CA LYS A 372 -9.21 15.72 24.70
C LYS A 372 -9.51 15.62 23.21
N ILE A 373 -8.84 14.68 22.58
CA ILE A 373 -9.10 14.26 21.19
C ILE A 373 -9.50 12.79 21.15
N GLN A 374 -10.13 12.37 20.06
CA GLN A 374 -10.39 10.96 19.75
C GLN A 374 -9.67 10.57 18.46
N ILE A 375 -8.83 9.55 18.54
CA ILE A 375 -8.26 8.87 17.39
C ILE A 375 -9.22 7.74 17.01
N ARG A 376 -9.64 7.69 15.75
CA ARG A 376 -10.38 6.58 15.15
C ARG A 376 -9.53 5.97 14.05
N VAL A 377 -9.36 4.65 14.09
CA VAL A 377 -8.70 3.90 13.03
C VAL A 377 -9.65 2.85 12.50
N THR A 378 -9.88 2.86 11.20
CA THR A 378 -10.61 1.82 10.47
C THR A 378 -9.62 0.96 9.73
N TRP A 379 -9.70 -0.35 9.91
CA TRP A 379 -8.78 -1.32 9.34
C TRP A 379 -9.42 -2.02 8.14
N SER A 380 -8.75 -2.02 6.98
CA SER A 380 -9.22 -2.69 5.77
C SER A 380 -8.17 -3.54 5.08
#